data_AF-A0A9D9CHZ8-F1
#
_entry.id   AF-A0A9D9CHZ8-F1
#
_cell.length_a   1.000
_cell.length_b   1.000
_cell.length_c   1.000
_cell.angle_alpha   90.00
_cell.angle_beta   90.00
_cell.angle_gamma   90.00
#
_symmetry.space_group_name_H-M   'P 1'
#
loop_
_entity.id
_entity.type
_entity.pdbx_description
1 polymer ?
#
loop_
_entity_poly.entity_id
_entity_poly.type
_entity_poly.pdbx_seq_one_letter_code
_entity_poly.pdbx_strand_id
1 'polypeptide(L)'
;MKEKITVALIYDFDGTLAPGNMQEYDFIPAVGKSNMEFWHEANTLAEEQDADQVLTYMARMLQAAQSRGLSLRREAFRDSGRNVQFYAGVKEWFKRINDYGAERGVNILHYVNSSGLKEIIEGTAIAHEFKNIYACSYLYNVDGIAYWPAVAVNYTNKTQFIFKINKGVESVFDTKDVNRFMEESKRPVPFSRMIYFGDGTTDIPCMKLVKNFGGHSIAVYNPEEEGQRSVLNDLIRDNRVNHVCPADYSEGSEIDIVVKTIIDKVVMDQRLVELEVARQ
;
A
#
# COMPACT_ATOMS: atom_id res chain seq x y z
N MET A 1 -12.18 -24.16 -19.30
CA MET A 1 -12.55 -22.81 -18.81
C MET A 1 -11.43 -21.87 -19.19
N LYS A 2 -11.72 -20.72 -19.80
CA LYS A 2 -10.70 -19.68 -20.01
C LYS A 2 -10.19 -19.22 -18.64
N GLU A 3 -8.89 -19.11 -18.49
CA GLU A 3 -8.27 -18.58 -17.26
C GLU A 3 -8.72 -17.12 -17.07
N LYS A 4 -9.22 -16.77 -15.89
CA LYS A 4 -9.69 -15.40 -15.62
C LYS A 4 -8.49 -14.47 -15.55
N ILE A 5 -8.59 -13.32 -16.22
CA ILE A 5 -7.59 -12.25 -16.15
C ILE A 5 -7.49 -11.80 -14.69
N THR A 6 -6.29 -11.62 -14.16
CA THR A 6 -6.09 -11.06 -12.82
C THR A 6 -5.59 -9.62 -12.92
N VAL A 7 -6.22 -8.73 -12.16
CA VAL A 7 -5.82 -7.33 -11.96
C VAL A 7 -5.49 -7.13 -10.49
N ALA A 8 -4.35 -6.51 -10.20
CA ALA A 8 -3.96 -6.19 -8.83
C ALA A 8 -4.14 -4.70 -8.52
N LEU A 9 -4.83 -4.41 -7.44
CA LEU A 9 -4.91 -3.08 -6.86
C LEU A 9 -3.98 -3.06 -5.64
N ILE A 10 -2.99 -2.18 -5.67
CA ILE A 10 -1.89 -2.12 -4.70
C ILE A 10 -1.94 -0.76 -4.02
N TYR A 11 -2.20 -0.75 -2.71
CA TYR A 11 -2.41 0.47 -1.95
C TYR A 11 -1.24 0.72 -1.02
N ASP A 12 -0.77 1.97 -0.93
CA ASP A 12 -0.29 2.43 0.38
C ASP A 12 -1.48 2.47 1.37
N PHE A 13 -1.20 2.64 2.65
CA PHE A 13 -2.20 2.57 3.70
C PHE A 13 -2.45 3.92 4.36
N ASP A 14 -1.44 4.43 5.07
CA ASP A 14 -1.46 5.75 5.69
C ASP A 14 -1.56 6.81 4.59
N GLY A 15 -2.40 7.82 4.77
CA GLY A 15 -2.70 8.86 3.77
C GLY A 15 -3.50 8.39 2.54
N THR A 16 -3.55 7.08 2.25
CA THR A 16 -4.22 6.50 1.08
C THR A 16 -5.57 5.86 1.40
N LEU A 17 -5.63 4.91 2.34
CA LEU A 17 -6.87 4.24 2.78
C LEU A 17 -7.35 4.77 4.14
N ALA A 18 -6.41 5.19 4.98
CA ALA A 18 -6.67 5.82 6.27
C ALA A 18 -6.08 7.23 6.28
N PRO A 19 -6.77 8.24 6.86
CA PRO A 19 -6.17 9.56 7.02
C PRO A 19 -5.04 9.54 8.05
N GLY A 20 -4.00 10.35 7.84
CA GLY A 20 -2.85 10.46 8.75
C GLY A 20 -2.02 9.16 8.87
N ASN A 21 -1.15 9.11 9.89
CA ASN A 21 -0.32 7.94 10.18
C ASN A 21 -0.95 7.05 11.26
N MET A 22 -0.99 5.73 11.04
CA MET A 22 -1.62 4.79 11.98
C MET A 22 -1.07 4.83 13.42
N GLN A 23 0.20 5.22 13.62
CA GLN A 23 0.82 5.31 14.94
C GLN A 23 0.25 6.46 15.79
N GLU A 24 -0.39 7.44 15.15
CA GLU A 24 -0.94 8.64 15.80
C GLU A 24 -2.24 8.37 16.55
N TYR A 25 -2.97 7.30 16.19
CA TYR A 25 -4.28 7.01 16.75
C TYR A 25 -4.22 6.53 18.20
N ASP A 26 -3.35 5.56 18.50
CA ASP A 26 -3.26 4.98 19.85
C ASP A 26 -1.84 4.99 20.42
N PHE A 27 -0.83 4.67 19.62
CA PHE A 27 0.52 4.45 20.15
C PHE A 27 1.18 5.72 20.69
N ILE A 28 1.24 6.78 19.88
CA ILE A 28 1.89 8.04 20.26
C ILE A 28 1.21 8.68 21.50
N PRO A 29 -0.14 8.75 21.56
CA PRO A 29 -0.82 9.15 22.79
C PRO A 29 -0.52 8.26 24.00
N ALA A 30 -0.45 6.93 23.82
CA ALA A 30 -0.19 5.98 24.92
C ALA A 30 1.21 6.13 25.52
N VAL A 31 2.21 6.54 24.74
CA VAL A 31 3.55 6.88 25.27
C VAL A 31 3.64 8.31 25.83
N GLY A 32 2.52 9.03 25.85
CA GLY A 32 2.39 10.37 26.43
C GLY A 32 3.17 11.43 25.66
N LYS A 33 3.23 11.31 24.33
CA LYS A 33 3.85 12.28 23.42
C LYS A 33 2.80 12.90 22.50
N SER A 34 3.11 14.07 21.95
CA SER A 34 2.39 14.60 20.79
C SER A 34 2.93 13.99 19.49
N ASN A 35 2.10 13.94 18.43
CA ASN A 35 2.53 13.47 17.10
C ASN A 35 3.75 14.26 16.61
N MET A 36 3.71 15.59 16.75
CA MET A 36 4.81 16.47 16.36
C MET A 36 6.11 16.14 17.10
N GLU A 37 6.06 15.94 18.41
CA GLU A 37 7.23 15.59 19.22
C GLU A 37 7.82 14.25 18.79
N PHE A 38 6.99 13.22 18.65
CA PHE A 38 7.45 11.89 18.27
C PHE A 38 8.13 11.88 16.89
N TRP A 39 7.46 12.48 15.89
CA TRP A 39 8.00 12.52 14.53
C TRP A 39 9.25 13.41 14.43
N HIS A 40 9.31 14.52 15.16
CA HIS A 40 10.51 15.34 15.22
C HIS A 40 11.70 14.55 15.75
N GLU A 41 11.56 13.82 16.86
CA GLU A 41 12.65 13.02 17.42
C GLU A 41 13.09 11.85 16.52
N ALA A 42 12.16 11.23 15.80
CA ALA A 42 12.47 10.16 14.85
C ALA A 42 13.20 10.68 13.62
N ASN A 43 12.77 11.83 13.09
CA ASN A 43 13.38 12.47 11.93
C ASN A 43 14.73 13.09 12.25
N THR A 44 14.89 13.76 13.40
CA THR A 44 16.18 14.27 13.86
C THR A 44 17.18 13.14 14.06
N LEU A 45 16.76 11.99 14.61
CA LEU A 45 17.63 10.81 14.70
C LEU A 45 18.08 10.32 13.33
N ALA A 46 17.17 10.31 12.34
CA ALA A 46 17.49 9.91 10.98
C ALA A 46 18.52 10.86 10.35
N GLU A 47 18.31 12.17 10.48
CA GLU A 47 19.22 13.19 9.94
C GLU A 47 20.59 13.16 10.61
N GLU A 48 20.65 13.14 11.94
CA GLU A 48 21.91 13.18 12.69
C GLU A 48 22.78 11.93 12.49
N GLN A 49 22.16 10.78 12.20
CA GLN A 49 22.83 9.49 12.06
C GLN A 49 22.95 9.00 10.61
N ASP A 50 22.48 9.79 9.63
CA ASP A 50 22.37 9.38 8.22
C ASP A 50 21.64 8.03 8.08
N ALA A 51 20.51 7.91 8.79
CA ALA A 51 19.74 6.68 8.92
C ALA A 51 18.40 6.73 8.18
N ASP A 52 17.89 5.55 7.85
CA ASP A 52 16.58 5.39 7.23
C ASP A 52 15.45 5.80 8.20
N GLN A 53 14.57 6.71 7.76
CA GLN A 53 13.47 7.25 8.58
C GLN A 53 12.47 6.19 9.07
N VAL A 54 12.28 5.11 8.29
CA VAL A 54 11.41 4.00 8.70
C VAL A 54 12.05 3.24 9.86
N LEU A 55 13.34 2.91 9.73
CA LEU A 55 14.08 2.27 10.82
C LEU A 55 14.15 3.15 12.07
N THR A 56 14.35 4.46 11.94
CA THR A 56 14.44 5.33 13.12
C THR A 56 13.10 5.49 13.82
N TYR A 57 11.97 5.67 13.12
CA TYR A 57 10.67 5.72 13.81
C TYR A 57 10.40 4.39 14.53
N MET A 58 10.69 3.24 13.89
CA MET A 58 10.47 1.94 14.50
C MET A 58 11.33 1.76 15.77
N ALA A 59 12.60 2.18 15.72
CA ALA A 59 13.46 2.19 16.88
C ALA A 59 12.93 3.13 17.99
N ARG A 60 12.43 4.32 17.62
CA ARG A 60 11.82 5.26 18.58
C ARG A 60 10.56 4.70 19.22
N MET A 61 9.74 3.94 18.51
CA MET A 61 8.60 3.25 19.11
C MET A 61 9.04 2.30 20.22
N LEU A 62 10.05 1.46 19.97
CA LEU A 62 10.59 0.53 20.96
C LEU A 62 11.14 1.27 22.19
N GLN A 63 11.93 2.33 21.99
CA GLN A 63 12.50 3.14 23.06
C GLN A 63 11.44 3.87 23.90
N ALA A 64 10.43 4.45 23.24
CA ALA A 64 9.34 5.17 23.91
C ALA A 64 8.45 4.23 24.71
N ALA A 65 8.18 3.02 24.21
CA ALA A 65 7.45 2.01 24.96
C ALA A 65 8.24 1.55 26.19
N GLN A 66 9.54 1.26 26.03
CA GLN A 66 10.40 0.81 27.13
C GLN A 66 10.50 1.86 28.24
N SER A 67 10.65 3.15 27.90
CA SER A 67 10.76 4.23 28.89
C SER A 67 9.49 4.45 29.71
N ARG A 68 8.33 4.06 29.15
CA ARG A 68 7.01 4.10 29.81
C ARG A 68 6.63 2.77 30.49
N GLY A 69 7.49 1.75 30.44
CA GLY A 69 7.19 0.42 30.95
C GLY A 69 6.09 -0.31 30.16
N LEU A 70 5.82 0.11 28.92
CA LEU A 70 4.87 -0.51 28.01
C LEU A 70 5.55 -1.65 27.25
N SER A 71 4.86 -2.78 27.14
CA SER A 71 5.30 -3.90 26.30
C SER A 71 4.62 -3.82 24.94
N LEU A 72 5.40 -3.68 23.87
CA LEU A 72 4.91 -3.71 22.50
C LEU A 72 4.64 -5.15 22.06
N ARG A 73 3.49 -5.68 22.49
CA ARG A 73 3.01 -7.00 22.09
C ARG A 73 2.32 -6.93 20.74
N ARG A 74 2.40 -8.02 19.97
CA ARG A 74 1.71 -8.11 18.67
C ARG A 74 0.21 -7.85 18.79
N GLU A 75 -0.41 -8.36 19.84
CA GLU A 75 -1.83 -8.19 20.13
C GLU A 75 -2.19 -6.72 20.36
N ALA A 76 -1.33 -5.94 21.03
CA ALA A 76 -1.57 -4.53 21.27
C ALA A 76 -1.57 -3.71 19.97
N PHE A 77 -0.68 -4.04 19.02
CA PHE A 77 -0.73 -3.44 17.68
C PHE A 77 -2.04 -3.79 16.95
N ARG A 78 -2.50 -5.04 17.03
CA ARG A 78 -3.76 -5.45 16.40
C ARG A 78 -4.98 -4.80 17.04
N ASP A 79 -4.97 -4.62 18.36
CA ASP A 79 -6.03 -3.91 19.06
C ASP A 79 -6.07 -2.44 18.63
N SER A 80 -4.90 -1.80 18.44
CA SER A 80 -4.82 -0.45 17.88
C SER A 80 -5.38 -0.38 16.46
N GLY A 81 -5.12 -1.40 15.63
CA GLY A 81 -5.69 -1.51 14.30
C GLY A 81 -7.22 -1.41 14.24
N ARG A 82 -7.94 -1.78 15.32
CA ARG A 82 -9.40 -1.70 15.38
C ARG A 82 -9.92 -0.28 15.44
N ASN A 83 -9.11 0.68 15.91
CA ASN A 83 -9.49 2.08 16.07
C ASN A 83 -9.18 2.93 14.83
N VAL A 84 -8.43 2.37 13.87
CA VAL A 84 -8.07 3.06 12.63
C VAL A 84 -9.33 3.51 11.90
N GLN A 85 -9.37 4.80 11.58
CA GLN A 85 -10.41 5.39 10.75
C GLN A 85 -10.01 5.27 9.28
N PHE A 86 -11.02 5.26 8.39
CA PHE A 86 -10.80 5.19 6.96
C PHE A 86 -11.42 6.39 6.27
N TYR A 87 -10.92 6.70 5.08
CA TYR A 87 -11.62 7.62 4.19
C TYR A 87 -13.03 7.12 3.82
N ALA A 88 -13.86 8.05 3.36
CA ALA A 88 -15.23 7.75 2.98
C ALA A 88 -15.32 6.60 1.95
N GLY A 89 -16.23 5.66 2.17
CA GLY A 89 -16.52 4.54 1.26
C GLY A 89 -15.50 3.40 1.19
N VAL A 90 -14.39 3.46 1.95
CA VAL A 90 -13.33 2.42 1.92
C VAL A 90 -13.85 1.04 2.34
N LYS A 91 -14.78 0.96 3.30
CA LYS A 91 -15.29 -0.33 3.78
C LYS A 91 -16.12 -1.03 2.71
N GLU A 92 -16.87 -0.28 1.91
CA GLU A 92 -17.74 -0.79 0.84
C GLU A 92 -16.99 -0.97 -0.50
N TRP A 93 -15.83 -0.31 -0.65
CA TRP A 93 -15.01 -0.28 -1.85
C TRP A 93 -14.64 -1.67 -2.37
N PHE A 94 -14.06 -2.52 -1.51
CA PHE A 94 -13.45 -3.79 -1.92
C PHE A 94 -14.48 -4.72 -2.58
N LYS A 95 -15.60 -4.95 -1.90
CA LYS A 95 -16.71 -5.75 -2.45
C LYS A 95 -17.21 -5.17 -3.77
N ARG A 96 -17.40 -3.86 -3.86
CA ARG A 96 -17.94 -3.21 -5.06
C ARG A 96 -17.01 -3.37 -6.27
N ILE A 97 -15.70 -3.20 -6.08
CA ILE A 97 -14.72 -3.38 -7.16
C ILE A 97 -14.56 -4.86 -7.53
N ASN A 98 -14.59 -5.77 -6.54
CA ASN A 98 -14.58 -7.21 -6.78
C ASN A 98 -15.77 -7.66 -7.63
N ASP A 99 -16.99 -7.21 -7.29
CA ASP A 99 -18.20 -7.50 -8.04
C ASP A 99 -18.12 -6.95 -9.47
N TYR A 100 -17.66 -5.69 -9.62
CA TYR A 100 -17.47 -5.06 -10.94
C TYR A 100 -16.49 -5.84 -11.84
N GLY A 101 -15.37 -6.29 -11.28
CA GLY A 101 -14.40 -7.14 -11.98
C GLY A 101 -14.98 -8.50 -12.34
N ALA A 102 -15.69 -9.14 -11.41
CA ALA A 102 -16.29 -10.46 -11.61
C ALA A 102 -17.31 -10.48 -12.76
N GLU A 103 -18.14 -9.44 -12.88
CA GLU A 103 -19.08 -9.24 -14.01
C GLU A 103 -18.39 -9.20 -15.37
N ARG A 104 -17.12 -8.77 -15.40
CA ARG A 104 -16.28 -8.67 -16.61
C ARG A 104 -15.35 -9.86 -16.80
N GLY A 105 -15.46 -10.89 -15.96
CA GLY A 105 -14.59 -12.06 -15.99
C GLY A 105 -13.16 -11.79 -15.49
N VAL A 106 -12.95 -10.70 -14.75
CA VAL A 106 -11.68 -10.33 -14.13
C VAL A 106 -11.67 -10.74 -12.65
N ASN A 107 -10.56 -11.31 -12.21
CA ASN A 107 -10.26 -11.54 -10.81
C ASN A 107 -9.51 -10.32 -10.26
N ILE A 108 -10.06 -9.66 -9.25
CA ILE A 108 -9.43 -8.53 -8.58
C ILE A 108 -8.70 -9.03 -7.34
N LEU A 109 -7.44 -8.62 -7.19
CA LEU A 109 -6.64 -8.89 -5.99
C LEU A 109 -6.21 -7.58 -5.35
N HIS A 110 -6.47 -7.43 -4.05
CA HIS A 110 -6.08 -6.25 -3.29
C HIS A 110 -4.80 -6.54 -2.48
N TYR A 111 -3.85 -5.61 -2.49
CA TYR A 111 -2.59 -5.72 -1.76
C TYR A 111 -2.29 -4.42 -1.01
N VAL A 112 -1.66 -4.54 0.16
CA VAL A 112 -1.05 -3.38 0.82
C VAL A 112 0.46 -3.39 0.62
N ASN A 113 1.02 -2.22 0.33
CA ASN A 113 2.45 -1.96 0.22
C ASN A 113 2.79 -0.65 0.97
N SER A 114 2.98 -0.75 2.29
CA SER A 114 2.97 0.40 3.17
C SER A 114 4.20 0.52 4.06
N SER A 115 4.58 1.76 4.38
CA SER A 115 5.59 2.07 5.40
C SER A 115 5.05 1.96 6.83
N GLY A 116 3.73 1.79 7.00
CA GLY A 116 3.08 1.53 8.29
C GLY A 116 3.38 0.12 8.84
N LEU A 117 2.82 -0.19 10.01
CA LEU A 117 3.03 -1.49 10.69
C LEU A 117 2.00 -2.52 10.25
N LYS A 118 2.50 -3.66 9.77
CA LYS A 118 1.71 -4.83 9.36
C LYS A 118 0.75 -5.28 10.45
N GLU A 119 1.22 -5.35 11.68
CA GLU A 119 0.44 -5.84 12.81
C GLU A 119 -0.73 -4.91 13.15
N ILE A 120 -0.60 -3.61 12.92
CA ILE A 120 -1.71 -2.66 13.04
C ILE A 120 -2.70 -2.89 11.89
N ILE A 121 -2.21 -2.96 10.64
CA ILE A 121 -3.06 -3.20 9.46
C ILE A 121 -3.85 -4.53 9.60
N GLU A 122 -3.21 -5.59 10.10
CA GLU A 122 -3.84 -6.90 10.37
C GLU A 122 -4.92 -6.88 11.47
N GLY A 123 -4.98 -5.80 12.26
CA GLY A 123 -6.03 -5.56 13.25
C GLY A 123 -7.24 -4.80 12.71
N THR A 124 -7.13 -4.25 11.50
CA THR A 124 -8.16 -3.37 10.93
C THR A 124 -9.39 -4.13 10.43
N ALA A 125 -10.52 -3.41 10.32
CA ALA A 125 -11.76 -3.98 9.79
C ALA A 125 -11.65 -4.48 8.34
N ILE A 126 -10.70 -3.94 7.55
CA ILE A 126 -10.51 -4.27 6.14
C ILE A 126 -9.34 -5.24 5.89
N ALA A 127 -8.66 -5.70 6.94
CA ALA A 127 -7.47 -6.56 6.81
C ALA A 127 -7.73 -7.84 5.97
N HIS A 128 -8.94 -8.38 6.07
CA HIS A 128 -9.37 -9.60 5.40
C HIS A 128 -9.62 -9.43 3.89
N GLU A 129 -9.70 -8.19 3.40
CA GLU A 129 -9.88 -7.88 1.98
C GLU A 129 -8.57 -8.06 1.19
N PHE A 130 -7.42 -8.02 1.87
CA PHE A 130 -6.12 -8.06 1.23
C PHE A 130 -5.63 -9.49 1.01
N LYS A 131 -5.22 -9.77 -0.23
CA LYS A 131 -4.52 -11.00 -0.60
C LYS A 131 -3.18 -11.12 0.13
N ASN A 132 -2.47 -10.01 0.29
CA ASN A 132 -1.28 -9.92 1.14
C ASN A 132 -1.01 -8.48 1.62
N ILE A 133 -0.34 -8.35 2.75
CA ILE A 133 0.10 -7.08 3.36
C ILE A 133 1.62 -7.09 3.42
N TYR A 134 2.26 -6.27 2.58
CA TYR A 134 3.67 -5.91 2.67
C TYR A 134 3.80 -4.61 3.42
N ALA A 135 4.25 -4.70 4.67
CA ALA A 135 4.39 -3.54 5.55
C ALA A 135 5.50 -3.78 6.57
N CYS A 136 5.85 -2.74 7.33
CA CYS A 136 6.86 -2.84 8.38
C CYS A 136 6.41 -3.83 9.45
N SER A 137 7.34 -4.54 10.09
CA SER A 137 7.00 -5.48 11.17
C SER A 137 8.15 -5.64 12.14
N TYR A 138 7.87 -6.16 13.33
CA TYR A 138 8.88 -6.44 14.34
C TYR A 138 9.22 -7.93 14.46
N LEU A 139 10.41 -8.21 14.97
CA LEU A 139 10.76 -9.50 15.57
C LEU A 139 10.25 -9.50 17.01
N TYR A 140 9.71 -10.64 17.44
CA TYR A 140 9.14 -10.84 18.76
C TYR A 140 9.92 -11.89 19.54
N ASN A 141 10.14 -11.63 20.83
CA ASN A 141 10.78 -12.60 21.72
C ASN A 141 9.80 -13.70 22.15
N VAL A 142 10.26 -14.62 23.01
CA VAL A 142 9.43 -15.75 23.52
C VAL A 142 8.19 -15.29 24.28
N ASP A 143 8.21 -14.09 24.86
CA ASP A 143 7.08 -13.49 25.57
C ASP A 143 6.15 -12.72 24.64
N GLY A 144 6.41 -12.70 23.33
CA GLY A 144 5.61 -11.97 22.34
C GLY A 144 5.83 -10.45 22.35
N ILE A 145 6.98 -9.98 22.87
CA ILE A 145 7.33 -8.56 22.93
C ILE A 145 8.26 -8.21 21.76
N ALA A 146 7.92 -7.16 21.02
CA ALA A 146 8.73 -6.62 19.94
C ALA A 146 10.08 -6.12 20.46
N TYR A 147 11.18 -6.49 19.80
CA TYR A 147 12.53 -6.10 20.22
C TYR A 147 13.42 -5.57 19.09
N TRP A 148 13.05 -5.78 17.82
CA TRP A 148 13.85 -5.32 16.68
C TRP A 148 13.00 -5.21 15.40
N PRO A 149 13.24 -4.25 14.49
CA PRO A 149 12.60 -4.22 13.18
C PRO A 149 12.90 -5.49 12.36
N ALA A 150 11.86 -6.25 11.98
CA ALA A 150 11.99 -7.42 11.11
C ALA A 150 11.98 -7.02 9.63
N VAL A 151 11.10 -6.09 9.28
CA VAL A 151 10.95 -5.56 7.93
C VAL A 151 10.78 -4.05 8.05
N ALA A 152 11.59 -3.30 7.31
CA ALA A 152 11.41 -1.89 7.07
C ALA A 152 11.01 -1.71 5.60
N VAL A 153 9.92 -0.99 5.36
CA VAL A 153 9.37 -0.75 4.02
C VAL A 153 9.54 0.71 3.69
N ASN A 154 10.70 1.05 3.13
CA ASN A 154 10.95 2.38 2.57
C ASN A 154 10.59 2.44 1.08
N TYR A 155 10.81 3.60 0.45
CA TYR A 155 10.52 3.82 -0.98
C TYR A 155 11.21 2.78 -1.90
N THR A 156 12.39 2.26 -1.53
CA THR A 156 13.09 1.24 -2.31
C THR A 156 12.43 -0.13 -2.12
N ASN A 157 12.14 -0.52 -0.88
CA ASN A 157 11.48 -1.79 -0.59
C ASN A 157 10.08 -1.86 -1.19
N LYS A 158 9.33 -0.76 -1.21
CA LYS A 158 8.03 -0.69 -1.88
C LYS A 158 8.14 -1.14 -3.35
N THR A 159 9.18 -0.73 -4.09
CA THR A 159 9.37 -1.19 -5.47
C THR A 159 9.66 -2.69 -5.57
N GLN A 160 10.44 -3.24 -4.64
CA GLN A 160 10.72 -4.69 -4.58
C GLN A 160 9.44 -5.49 -4.38
N PHE A 161 8.51 -5.02 -3.54
CA PHE A 161 7.24 -5.71 -3.30
C PHE A 161 6.32 -5.70 -4.51
N ILE A 162 6.37 -4.67 -5.37
CA ILE A 162 5.66 -4.69 -6.65
C ILE A 162 6.18 -5.83 -7.55
N PHE A 163 7.51 -6.04 -7.60
CA PHE A 163 8.07 -7.20 -8.32
C PHE A 163 7.68 -8.55 -7.71
N LYS A 164 7.52 -8.61 -6.37
CA LYS A 164 6.99 -9.82 -5.71
C LYS A 164 5.54 -10.09 -6.10
N ILE A 165 4.66 -9.08 -6.08
CA ILE A 165 3.28 -9.20 -6.56
C ILE A 165 3.25 -9.64 -8.02
N ASN A 166 4.11 -9.04 -8.84
CA ASN A 166 4.22 -9.36 -10.27
C ASN A 166 4.53 -10.85 -10.51
N LYS A 167 5.35 -11.47 -9.65
CA LYS A 167 5.74 -12.88 -9.72
C LYS A 167 4.93 -13.81 -8.83
N GLY A 168 3.95 -13.30 -8.07
CA GLY A 168 3.13 -14.08 -7.14
C GLY A 168 3.87 -14.56 -5.87
N VAL A 169 4.92 -13.86 -5.44
CA VAL A 169 5.72 -14.22 -4.26
C VAL A 169 5.19 -13.52 -3.01
N GLU A 170 4.49 -14.24 -2.13
CA GLU A 170 3.89 -13.64 -0.93
C GLU A 170 4.87 -13.46 0.23
N SER A 171 5.93 -14.27 0.27
CA SER A 171 6.91 -14.25 1.37
C SER A 171 7.87 -13.07 1.26
N VAL A 172 8.03 -12.32 2.35
CA VAL A 172 9.06 -11.27 2.44
C VAL A 172 10.47 -11.89 2.39
N PHE A 173 10.66 -13.00 3.10
CA PHE A 173 11.94 -13.71 3.19
C PHE A 173 12.40 -14.32 1.84
N ASP A 174 11.48 -14.67 0.96
CA ASP A 174 11.83 -15.34 -0.29
C ASP A 174 12.53 -14.38 -1.27
N THR A 175 13.85 -14.54 -1.35
CA THR A 175 14.71 -13.83 -2.29
C THR A 175 15.02 -14.64 -3.54
N LYS A 176 14.66 -15.93 -3.61
CA LYS A 176 15.00 -16.80 -4.74
C LYS A 176 13.98 -16.65 -5.85
N ASP A 177 12.70 -16.78 -5.54
CA ASP A 177 11.64 -16.78 -6.55
C ASP A 177 11.43 -15.38 -7.14
N VAL A 178 11.59 -14.33 -6.34
CA VAL A 178 11.56 -12.94 -6.84
C VAL A 178 12.73 -12.63 -7.78
N ASN A 179 13.88 -13.29 -7.64
CA ASN A 179 15.05 -13.07 -8.49
C ASN A 179 15.10 -14.02 -9.70
N ARG A 180 14.34 -15.12 -9.67
CA ARG A 180 14.24 -16.04 -10.81
C ARG A 180 13.63 -15.33 -12.01
N PHE A 181 14.22 -15.56 -13.19
CA PHE A 181 13.64 -15.05 -14.43
C PHE A 181 12.27 -15.68 -14.68
N MET A 182 11.30 -14.83 -15.01
CA MET A 182 9.94 -15.22 -15.36
C MET A 182 9.52 -14.35 -16.55
N GLU A 183 9.26 -15.01 -17.68
CA GLU A 183 8.70 -14.38 -18.88
C GLU A 183 7.41 -13.65 -18.53
N GLU A 184 7.19 -12.49 -19.14
CA GLU A 184 6.07 -11.62 -18.80
C GLU A 184 4.71 -12.31 -18.96
N SER A 185 4.54 -13.14 -19.98
CA SER A 185 3.32 -13.92 -20.23
C SER A 185 3.03 -14.98 -19.16
N LYS A 186 4.04 -15.39 -18.38
CA LYS A 186 3.93 -16.38 -17.29
C LYS A 186 3.76 -15.74 -15.92
N ARG A 187 3.80 -14.41 -15.84
CA ARG A 187 3.67 -13.68 -14.58
C ARG A 187 2.22 -13.71 -14.11
N PRO A 188 1.93 -14.12 -12.86
CA PRO A 188 0.58 -14.15 -12.34
C PRO A 188 -0.15 -12.81 -12.45
N VAL A 189 0.58 -11.71 -12.25
CA VAL A 189 0.06 -10.34 -12.38
C VAL A 189 1.05 -9.49 -13.18
N PRO A 190 0.91 -9.37 -14.52
CA PRO A 190 1.73 -8.45 -15.31
C PRO A 190 1.56 -6.99 -14.85
N PHE A 191 2.59 -6.16 -15.02
CA PHE A 191 2.55 -4.74 -14.62
C PHE A 191 1.43 -3.96 -15.31
N SER A 192 1.13 -4.29 -16.58
CA SER A 192 0.02 -3.70 -17.34
C SER A 192 -1.36 -3.94 -16.73
N ARG A 193 -1.46 -4.88 -15.78
CA ARG A 193 -2.69 -5.21 -15.03
C ARG A 193 -2.62 -4.77 -13.57
N MET A 194 -1.70 -3.87 -13.23
CA MET A 194 -1.57 -3.30 -11.89
C MET A 194 -2.14 -1.88 -11.84
N ILE A 195 -2.83 -1.59 -10.73
CA ILE A 195 -3.26 -0.25 -10.35
C ILE A 195 -2.61 0.07 -9.00
N TYR A 196 -1.75 1.08 -8.96
CA TYR A 196 -1.07 1.51 -7.73
C TYR A 196 -1.71 2.77 -7.17
N PHE A 197 -1.96 2.80 -5.86
CA PHE A 197 -2.50 3.94 -5.12
C PHE A 197 -1.47 4.40 -4.10
N GLY A 198 -1.19 5.71 -4.07
CA GLY A 198 -0.31 6.31 -3.07
C GLY A 198 -0.62 7.80 -2.91
N ASP A 199 -0.30 8.36 -1.76
CA ASP A 199 -0.65 9.73 -1.38
C ASP A 199 0.56 10.68 -1.38
N GLY A 200 1.77 10.10 -1.37
CA GLY A 200 2.97 10.85 -1.05
C GLY A 200 4.09 10.80 -2.09
N THR A 201 5.11 11.59 -1.79
CA THR A 201 6.39 11.58 -2.52
C THR A 201 7.12 10.25 -2.39
N THR A 202 6.90 9.51 -1.29
CA THR A 202 7.52 8.19 -1.06
C THR A 202 7.05 7.13 -2.05
N ASP A 203 5.87 7.31 -2.64
CA ASP A 203 5.29 6.41 -3.64
C ASP A 203 5.66 6.76 -5.08
N ILE A 204 6.28 7.91 -5.33
CA ILE A 204 6.66 8.34 -6.70
C ILE A 204 7.47 7.26 -7.44
N PRO A 205 8.47 6.58 -6.83
CA PRO A 205 9.20 5.52 -7.52
C PRO A 205 8.29 4.35 -7.96
N CYS A 206 7.36 3.95 -7.08
CA CYS A 206 6.39 2.89 -7.35
C CYS A 206 5.40 3.28 -8.45
N MET A 207 4.86 4.50 -8.36
CA MET A 207 3.94 5.04 -9.35
C MET A 207 4.59 5.14 -10.73
N LYS A 208 5.84 5.61 -10.81
CA LYS A 208 6.60 5.64 -12.07
C LYS A 208 6.91 4.26 -12.59
N LEU A 209 7.27 3.31 -11.72
CA LEU A 209 7.56 1.93 -12.11
C LEU A 209 6.34 1.30 -12.78
N VAL A 210 5.19 1.30 -12.10
CA VAL A 210 3.95 0.70 -12.62
C VAL A 210 3.54 1.34 -13.95
N LYS A 211 3.57 2.67 -14.02
CA LYS A 211 3.25 3.42 -15.24
C LYS A 211 4.18 3.09 -16.41
N ASN A 212 5.49 3.04 -16.18
CA ASN A 212 6.48 2.76 -17.22
C ASN A 212 6.33 1.35 -17.81
N PHE A 213 5.81 0.39 -17.04
CA PHE A 213 5.52 -0.97 -17.48
C PHE A 213 4.05 -1.16 -17.90
N GLY A 214 3.34 -0.07 -18.20
CA GLY A 214 2.01 -0.08 -18.82
C GLY A 214 0.84 -0.23 -17.85
N GLY A 215 1.09 -0.25 -16.54
CA GLY A 215 0.06 -0.20 -15.50
C GLY A 215 -0.43 1.23 -15.27
N HIS A 216 -1.26 1.40 -14.24
CA HIS A 216 -1.85 2.69 -13.89
C HIS A 216 -1.51 3.08 -12.45
N SER A 217 -1.17 4.35 -12.24
CA SER A 217 -0.85 4.90 -10.93
C SER A 217 -1.78 6.06 -10.62
N ILE A 218 -2.45 5.99 -9.47
CA ILE A 218 -3.44 6.95 -8.99
C ILE A 218 -2.87 7.57 -7.72
N ALA A 219 -2.52 8.86 -7.79
CA ALA A 219 -2.17 9.60 -6.59
C ALA A 219 -3.45 10.02 -5.86
N VAL A 220 -3.51 9.87 -4.54
CA VAL A 220 -4.67 10.26 -3.73
C VAL A 220 -4.32 11.37 -2.75
N TYR A 221 -5.26 12.25 -2.45
CA TYR A 221 -5.09 13.30 -1.42
C TYR A 221 -6.28 13.35 -0.49
N ASN A 222 -6.05 13.82 0.72
CA ASN A 222 -7.13 14.13 1.64
C ASN A 222 -7.93 15.35 1.11
N PRO A 223 -9.21 15.20 0.73
CA PRO A 223 -9.99 16.32 0.22
C PRO A 223 -10.24 17.42 1.26
N GLU A 224 -10.07 17.13 2.54
CA GLU A 224 -10.24 18.09 3.64
C GLU A 224 -9.00 18.98 3.85
N GLU A 225 -7.84 18.61 3.27
CA GLU A 225 -6.60 19.38 3.40
C GLU A 225 -6.37 20.30 2.20
N GLU A 226 -6.40 21.62 2.46
CA GLU A 226 -6.14 22.62 1.46
C GLU A 226 -4.69 22.55 0.94
N GLY A 227 -4.50 22.64 -0.39
CA GLY A 227 -3.19 22.71 -1.03
C GLY A 227 -2.54 21.36 -1.41
N GLN A 228 -3.00 20.23 -0.85
CA GLN A 228 -2.48 18.91 -1.27
C GLN A 228 -2.75 18.64 -2.76
N ARG A 229 -3.93 19.04 -3.25
CA ARG A 229 -4.29 18.91 -4.67
C ARG A 229 -3.31 19.61 -5.60
N SER A 230 -2.83 20.81 -5.26
CA SER A 230 -1.85 21.53 -6.08
C SER A 230 -0.52 20.79 -6.16
N VAL A 231 -0.03 20.28 -5.03
CA VAL A 231 1.23 19.53 -4.96
C VAL A 231 1.13 18.25 -5.79
N LEU A 232 0.03 17.51 -5.70
CA LEU A 232 -0.16 16.30 -6.50
C LEU A 232 -0.40 16.58 -7.98
N ASN A 233 -1.04 17.69 -8.33
CA ASN A 233 -1.22 18.08 -9.73
C ASN A 233 0.12 18.34 -10.44
N ASP A 234 1.14 18.80 -9.72
CA ASP A 234 2.49 18.92 -10.27
C ASP A 234 3.10 17.54 -10.59
N LEU A 235 2.70 16.47 -9.90
CA LEU A 235 3.10 15.10 -10.24
C LEU A 235 2.52 14.63 -11.58
N ILE A 236 1.29 15.05 -11.94
CA ILE A 236 0.73 14.80 -13.27
C ILE A 236 1.55 15.56 -14.32
N ARG A 237 1.85 16.84 -14.06
CA ARG A 237 2.62 17.70 -14.99
C ARG A 237 4.01 17.13 -15.28
N ASP A 238 4.66 16.60 -14.26
CA ASP A 238 5.95 15.90 -14.39
C ASP A 238 5.82 14.50 -15.01
N ASN A 239 4.64 14.11 -15.49
CA ASN A 239 4.33 12.81 -16.07
C ASN A 239 4.64 11.63 -15.12
N ARG A 240 4.58 11.84 -13.79
CA ARG A 240 4.94 10.84 -12.78
C ARG A 240 3.80 9.88 -12.44
N VAL A 241 2.56 10.31 -12.59
CA VAL A 241 1.33 9.54 -12.28
C VAL A 241 0.36 9.54 -13.46
N ASN A 242 -0.65 8.67 -13.45
CA ASN A 242 -1.71 8.65 -14.47
C ASN A 242 -2.89 9.53 -14.07
N HIS A 243 -3.28 9.47 -12.79
CA HIS A 243 -4.44 10.17 -12.25
C HIS A 243 -4.13 10.76 -10.87
N VAL A 244 -4.84 11.81 -10.50
CA VAL A 244 -4.87 12.37 -9.13
C VAL A 244 -6.33 12.45 -8.74
N CYS A 245 -6.72 11.78 -7.66
CA CYS A 245 -8.10 11.70 -7.20
C CYS A 245 -8.20 12.08 -5.71
N PRO A 246 -9.31 12.66 -5.24
CA PRO A 246 -9.55 12.76 -3.81
C PRO A 246 -9.65 11.36 -3.20
N ALA A 247 -9.21 11.20 -1.96
CA ALA A 247 -9.39 9.99 -1.15
C ALA A 247 -10.85 9.89 -0.69
N ASP A 248 -11.75 9.66 -1.64
CA ASP A 248 -13.16 9.35 -1.43
C ASP A 248 -13.49 8.11 -2.26
N TYR A 249 -13.63 6.98 -1.58
CA TYR A 249 -13.89 5.67 -2.17
C TYR A 249 -15.38 5.35 -2.21
N SER A 250 -16.26 6.35 -2.10
CA SER A 250 -17.71 6.18 -2.26
C SER A 250 -18.08 5.78 -3.69
N GLU A 251 -19.24 5.16 -3.88
CA GLU A 251 -19.72 4.80 -5.22
C GLU A 251 -19.94 6.06 -6.08
N GLY A 252 -19.45 6.03 -7.33
CA GLY A 252 -19.59 7.15 -8.26
C GLY A 252 -18.61 8.31 -8.02
N SER A 253 -17.70 8.20 -7.04
CA SER A 253 -16.61 9.15 -6.87
C SER A 253 -15.59 9.06 -8.02
N GLU A 254 -14.69 10.03 -8.10
CA GLU A 254 -13.69 10.11 -9.17
C GLU A 254 -12.79 8.86 -9.22
N ILE A 255 -12.31 8.38 -8.07
CA ILE A 255 -11.47 7.17 -7.99
C ILE A 255 -12.25 5.91 -8.39
N ASP A 256 -13.53 5.80 -8.03
CA ASP A 256 -14.42 4.69 -8.41
C ASP A 256 -14.59 4.62 -9.93
N ILE A 257 -14.84 5.76 -10.58
CA ILE A 257 -14.96 5.86 -12.04
C ILE A 257 -13.64 5.52 -12.72
N VAL A 258 -12.51 6.07 -12.25
CA VAL A 258 -11.18 5.84 -12.83
C VAL A 258 -10.80 4.36 -12.75
N VAL A 259 -10.95 3.73 -11.59
CA VAL A 259 -10.60 2.31 -11.40
C VAL A 259 -11.45 1.40 -12.27
N LYS A 260 -12.77 1.63 -12.31
CA LYS A 260 -13.69 0.89 -13.19
C LYS A 260 -13.30 1.01 -14.66
N THR A 261 -12.95 2.23 -15.10
CA THR A 261 -12.48 2.50 -16.47
C THR A 261 -11.18 1.77 -16.80
N ILE A 262 -10.22 1.72 -15.86
CA ILE A 262 -8.97 0.97 -16.04
C ILE A 262 -9.25 -0.53 -16.16
N ILE A 263 -10.15 -1.08 -15.34
CA ILE A 263 -10.56 -2.48 -15.44
C ILE A 263 -11.14 -2.77 -16.83
N ASP A 264 -12.05 -1.91 -17.33
CA ASP A 264 -12.61 -2.06 -18.68
C ASP A 264 -11.52 -2.00 -19.77
N LYS A 265 -10.55 -1.10 -19.63
CA LYS A 265 -9.39 -1.03 -20.53
C LYS A 265 -8.62 -2.35 -20.55
N VAL A 266 -8.29 -2.92 -19.38
CA VAL A 266 -7.56 -4.20 -19.30
C VAL A 266 -8.34 -5.34 -19.99
N VAL A 267 -9.66 -5.37 -19.85
CA VAL A 267 -10.52 -6.36 -20.52
C VAL A 267 -10.48 -6.17 -22.04
N MET A 268 -10.55 -4.92 -22.52
CA MET A 268 -10.46 -4.63 -23.95
C MET A 268 -9.08 -4.94 -24.53
N ASP A 269 -8.00 -4.61 -23.82
CA ASP A 269 -6.63 -4.95 -24.23
C ASP A 269 -6.45 -6.46 -24.36
N GLN A 270 -6.94 -7.24 -23.40
CA GLN A 270 -6.91 -8.70 -23.50
C GLN A 270 -7.69 -9.21 -24.71
N ARG A 271 -8.87 -8.65 -24.98
CA ARG A 271 -9.67 -9.02 -26.15
C ARG A 271 -8.94 -8.72 -27.46
N LEU A 272 -8.21 -7.60 -27.55
CA LEU A 272 -7.39 -7.28 -28.72
C LEU A 272 -6.29 -8.32 -28.94
N VAL A 273 -5.56 -8.70 -27.89
CA VAL A 273 -4.52 -9.75 -27.96
C VAL A 273 -5.11 -11.08 -28.47
N GLU A 274 -6.29 -11.47 -27.99
CA GLU A 274 -6.96 -12.69 -28.45
C GLU A 274 -7.35 -12.64 -29.94
N LEU A 275 -7.77 -11.48 -30.44
CA LEU A 275 -8.12 -11.29 -31.86
C LEU A 275 -6.87 -11.30 -32.77
N GLU A 276 -5.73 -10.83 -32.28
CA GLU A 276 -4.47 -10.88 -33.01
C GLU A 276 -3.93 -12.31 -33.12
N VAL A 277 -4.00 -13.08 -32.03
CA VAL A 277 -3.58 -14.49 -32.01
C VAL A 277 -4.49 -15.36 -32.89
N ALA A 278 -5.81 -15.11 -32.90
CA ALA A 278 -6.74 -15.87 -33.74
C ALA A 278 -6.57 -15.63 -35.26
N ARG A 279 -5.76 -14.64 -35.65
CA ARG A 279 -5.45 -14.30 -37.05
C ARG A 279 -4.09 -14.84 -37.52
N GLN A 280 -3.29 -15.40 -36.62
CA GLN A 280 -2.02 -16.08 -36.93
C GLN A 280 -2.24 -17.59 -37.06
#